data_AF-A0A316E9A4-F1
#
_entry.id   AF-A0A316E9A4-F1
#
_cell.length_a   1.000
_cell.length_b   1.000
_cell.length_c   1.000
_cell.angle_alpha   90.00
_cell.angle_beta   90.00
_cell.angle_gamma   90.00
#
_symmetry.space_group_name_H-M   'P 1'
#
loop_
_entity.id
_entity.type
_entity.pdbx_description
1 polymer ?
#
loop_
_entity_poly.entity_id
_entity_poly.type
_entity_poly.pdbx_seq_one_letter_code
_entity_poly.pdbx_strand_id
1 'polypeptide(L)'
;MKKIILTPLLFLTFITSFAQKGTSFLQGGNLRTVFDVAKVQNKPVFLEVYAQTCHVCNAFKPTFDLPQVGNFYNQNFISYKLDIMTPEGQAFLNKQGIWIQSTPTLLFFDKDVKLMHISILGENNNTPQALIDAGTKALNPKQRTSAYKASFLAGNRENNFLIDFAMISRLLKDTVNNIAAMNAYAKKIPKSQYTNNTSFLVLQKIIMDDENDIFKNMMANLKEFNSKYDKTLVKQTAENIIMYSLYSARGMKYSSNKVLKVRENLAKLGVNTKSIDGRVWREESSAYFRENKPEKAIAILSTLIDAKTEKASYKFLSDWVRTRTSDKAAIAKANLWLAKSK
;
A
#
# COMPACT_ATOMS: atom_id res chain seq x y z
N MET A 1 -72.81 -33.16 -33.52
CA MET A 1 -72.05 -31.99 -33.05
C MET A 1 -71.34 -32.36 -31.75
N LYS A 2 -70.04 -32.67 -31.79
CA LYS A 2 -69.25 -33.10 -30.61
C LYS A 2 -68.63 -31.86 -29.96
N LYS A 3 -68.93 -31.61 -28.67
CA LYS A 3 -68.39 -30.51 -27.88
C LYS A 3 -67.00 -30.90 -27.37
N ILE A 4 -65.98 -30.10 -27.70
CA ILE A 4 -64.62 -30.24 -27.17
C ILE A 4 -64.50 -29.29 -25.97
N ILE A 5 -64.28 -29.84 -24.78
CA ILE A 5 -64.02 -29.09 -23.56
C ILE A 5 -62.50 -28.97 -23.43
N LEU A 6 -61.99 -27.74 -23.47
CA LEU A 6 -60.57 -27.41 -23.27
C LEU A 6 -60.35 -27.10 -21.77
N THR A 7 -59.59 -27.94 -21.08
CA THR A 7 -59.17 -27.71 -19.69
C THR A 7 -57.76 -27.11 -19.69
N PRO A 8 -57.51 -25.96 -19.04
CA PRO A 8 -56.17 -25.36 -19.02
C PRO A 8 -55.29 -26.08 -17.99
N LEU A 9 -54.20 -26.68 -18.47
CA LEU A 9 -53.18 -27.32 -17.63
C LEU A 9 -52.26 -26.24 -17.04
N LEU A 10 -52.43 -25.96 -15.75
CA LEU A 10 -51.62 -25.03 -14.98
C LEU A 10 -50.22 -25.65 -14.75
N PHE A 11 -49.21 -25.23 -15.52
CA PHE A 11 -47.81 -25.61 -15.30
C PHE A 11 -47.25 -24.84 -14.09
N LEU A 12 -47.28 -25.46 -12.91
CA LEU A 12 -46.52 -25.02 -11.75
C LEU A 12 -45.03 -25.30 -11.99
N THR A 13 -44.27 -24.30 -12.43
CA THR A 13 -42.81 -24.39 -12.45
C THR A 13 -42.29 -24.32 -11.03
N PHE A 14 -41.92 -25.47 -10.46
CA PHE A 14 -41.12 -25.55 -9.25
C PHE A 14 -39.75 -24.92 -9.51
N ILE A 15 -39.53 -23.71 -9.02
CA ILE A 15 -38.19 -23.12 -8.93
C ILE A 15 -37.51 -23.82 -7.76
N THR A 16 -36.71 -24.85 -8.07
CA THR A 16 -35.79 -25.43 -7.10
C THR A 16 -34.69 -24.41 -6.84
N SER A 17 -34.88 -23.57 -5.82
CA SER A 17 -33.79 -22.82 -5.22
C SER A 17 -32.82 -23.83 -4.62
N PHE A 18 -31.82 -24.25 -5.39
CA PHE A 18 -30.62 -24.84 -4.82
C PHE A 18 -30.08 -23.82 -3.83
N ALA A 19 -30.24 -24.08 -2.53
CA ALA A 19 -29.55 -23.33 -1.50
C ALA A 19 -28.05 -23.42 -1.83
N GLN A 20 -27.49 -22.35 -2.39
CA GLN A 20 -26.08 -22.31 -2.74
C GLN A 20 -25.28 -22.50 -1.46
N LYS A 21 -24.39 -23.50 -1.49
CA LYS A 21 -23.39 -23.71 -0.45
C LYS A 21 -22.37 -22.56 -0.59
N GLY A 22 -22.62 -21.45 0.10
CA GLY A 22 -21.67 -20.35 0.23
C GLY A 22 -21.52 -19.44 -1.00
N THR A 23 -20.42 -18.69 -0.99
CA THR A 23 -20.10 -17.69 -2.01
C THR A 23 -19.68 -18.36 -3.31
N SER A 24 -20.38 -18.05 -4.38
CA SER A 24 -20.13 -18.57 -5.73
C SER A 24 -18.99 -17.78 -6.38
N PHE A 25 -17.76 -18.21 -6.13
CA PHE A 25 -16.60 -17.70 -6.86
C PHE A 25 -16.55 -18.30 -8.26
N LEU A 26 -16.46 -17.46 -9.29
CA LEU A 26 -16.26 -17.91 -10.67
C LEU A 26 -15.00 -18.78 -10.76
N GLN A 27 -15.16 -20.00 -11.25
CA GLN A 27 -14.10 -20.99 -11.42
C GLN A 27 -13.60 -20.97 -12.86
N GLY A 28 -12.28 -20.94 -13.05
CA GLY A 28 -11.68 -20.85 -14.37
C GLY A 28 -11.92 -19.50 -15.07
N GLY A 29 -11.09 -19.19 -16.06
CA GLY A 29 -11.08 -17.89 -16.74
C GLY A 29 -10.13 -16.89 -16.11
N ASN A 30 -10.03 -15.72 -16.77
CA ASN A 30 -9.19 -14.60 -16.39
C ASN A 30 -10.07 -13.43 -15.91
N LEU A 31 -9.47 -12.39 -15.34
CA LEU A 31 -10.17 -11.20 -14.85
C LEU A 31 -11.03 -10.53 -15.92
N ARG A 32 -10.66 -10.61 -17.20
CA ARG A 32 -11.48 -10.07 -18.29
C ARG A 32 -12.84 -10.76 -18.33
N THR A 33 -12.88 -12.09 -18.26
CA THR A 33 -14.13 -12.85 -18.21
C THR A 33 -15.01 -12.42 -17.03
N VAL A 34 -14.41 -12.18 -15.85
CA VAL A 34 -15.14 -11.73 -14.65
C VAL A 34 -15.85 -10.40 -14.90
N PHE A 35 -15.15 -9.41 -15.47
CA PHE A 35 -15.74 -8.11 -15.78
C PHE A 35 -16.71 -8.13 -16.97
N ASP A 36 -16.53 -9.03 -17.94
CA ASP A 36 -17.49 -9.23 -19.03
C ASP A 36 -18.83 -9.79 -18.49
N VAL A 37 -18.78 -10.78 -17.58
CA VAL A 37 -19.97 -11.29 -16.88
C VAL A 37 -20.62 -10.20 -16.02
N ALA A 38 -19.81 -9.39 -15.33
CA ALA A 38 -20.29 -8.28 -14.51
C ALA A 38 -21.08 -7.24 -15.33
N LYS A 39 -20.62 -6.94 -16.54
CA LYS A 39 -21.33 -6.04 -17.47
C LYS A 39 -22.65 -6.63 -17.95
N VAL A 40 -22.67 -7.90 -18.32
CA VAL A 40 -23.89 -8.60 -18.79
C VAL A 40 -24.93 -8.67 -17.67
N GLN A 41 -24.51 -9.02 -16.45
CA GLN A 41 -25.40 -9.13 -15.29
C GLN A 41 -25.69 -7.79 -14.59
N ASN A 42 -25.06 -6.70 -15.03
CA ASN A 42 -25.12 -5.38 -14.40
C ASN A 42 -24.84 -5.42 -12.88
N LYS A 43 -23.84 -6.22 -12.47
CA LYS A 43 -23.42 -6.37 -11.07
C LYS A 43 -21.98 -5.87 -10.87
N PRO A 44 -21.64 -5.28 -9.72
CA PRO A 44 -20.24 -5.02 -9.36
C PRO A 44 -19.44 -6.32 -9.18
N VAL A 45 -18.12 -6.21 -9.18
CA VAL A 45 -17.18 -7.31 -8.98
C VAL A 45 -16.60 -7.27 -7.57
N PHE A 46 -16.58 -8.42 -6.91
CA PHE A 46 -15.88 -8.65 -5.67
C PHE A 46 -14.65 -9.54 -5.94
N LEU A 47 -13.47 -9.06 -5.56
CA LEU A 47 -12.22 -9.81 -5.63
C LEU A 47 -11.70 -10.12 -4.22
N GLU A 48 -11.60 -11.40 -3.88
CA GLU A 48 -10.81 -11.86 -2.74
C GLU A 48 -9.33 -11.93 -3.19
N VAL A 49 -8.51 -10.97 -2.78
CA VAL A 49 -7.06 -11.02 -3.05
C VAL A 49 -6.40 -11.92 -2.01
N TYR A 50 -5.77 -12.99 -2.48
CA TYR A 50 -5.15 -14.01 -1.64
C TYR A 50 -3.80 -14.45 -2.18
N ALA A 51 -3.08 -15.26 -1.41
CA ALA A 51 -1.93 -16.03 -1.85
C ALA A 51 -2.09 -17.49 -1.40
N GLN A 52 -1.59 -18.46 -2.16
CA GLN A 52 -1.74 -19.89 -1.81
C GLN A 52 -1.17 -20.24 -0.43
N THR A 53 -0.06 -19.61 -0.05
CA THR A 53 0.65 -19.82 1.22
C THR A 53 0.10 -18.99 2.39
N CYS A 54 -0.98 -18.24 2.18
CA CYS A 54 -1.55 -17.36 3.19
C CYS A 54 -2.46 -18.13 4.17
N HIS A 55 -1.96 -18.39 5.38
CA HIS A 55 -2.71 -19.07 6.44
C HIS A 55 -4.02 -18.34 6.80
N VAL A 56 -3.97 -17.00 6.93
CA VAL A 56 -5.15 -16.19 7.25
C VAL A 56 -6.21 -16.32 6.15
N CYS A 57 -5.82 -16.27 4.88
CA CYS A 57 -6.73 -16.42 3.74
C CYS A 57 -7.41 -17.80 3.75
N ASN A 58 -6.66 -18.86 4.08
CA ASN A 58 -7.20 -20.20 4.20
C ASN A 58 -8.26 -20.30 5.33
N ALA A 59 -8.07 -19.56 6.42
CA ALA A 59 -9.05 -19.51 7.51
C ALA A 59 -10.38 -18.85 7.11
N PHE A 60 -10.41 -18.00 6.08
CA PHE A 60 -11.65 -17.37 5.60
C PHE A 60 -12.49 -18.29 4.70
N LYS A 61 -11.93 -19.38 4.16
CA LYS A 61 -12.66 -20.31 3.26
C LYS A 61 -13.96 -20.83 3.88
N PRO A 62 -13.97 -21.40 5.10
CA PRO A 62 -15.21 -21.85 5.73
C PRO A 62 -16.23 -20.73 5.95
N THR A 63 -15.77 -19.50 6.19
CA THR A 63 -16.64 -18.35 6.40
C THR A 63 -17.32 -17.90 5.10
N PHE A 64 -16.60 -17.93 3.97
CA PHE A 64 -17.19 -17.72 2.65
C PHE A 64 -18.17 -18.84 2.25
N ASP A 65 -18.00 -20.05 2.79
CA ASP A 65 -18.87 -21.21 2.54
C ASP A 65 -20.20 -21.14 3.31
N LEU A 66 -20.35 -20.20 4.25
CA LEU A 66 -21.59 -20.03 5.02
C LEU A 66 -22.74 -19.49 4.15
N PRO A 67 -23.96 -20.06 4.28
CA PRO A 67 -25.10 -19.66 3.45
C PRO A 67 -25.42 -18.16 3.52
N GLN A 68 -25.36 -17.54 4.70
CA GLN A 68 -25.64 -16.10 4.84
C GLN A 68 -24.66 -15.20 4.08
N VAL A 69 -23.38 -15.60 4.03
CA VAL A 69 -22.35 -14.88 3.26
C VAL A 69 -22.58 -15.12 1.78
N GLY A 70 -22.79 -16.38 1.39
CA GLY A 70 -23.11 -16.75 0.01
C GLY A 70 -24.32 -16.00 -0.55
N ASN A 71 -25.43 -15.98 0.18
CA ASN A 71 -26.65 -15.27 -0.21
C ASN A 71 -26.36 -13.79 -0.48
N PHE A 72 -25.64 -13.13 0.42
CA PHE A 72 -25.30 -11.72 0.25
C PHE A 72 -24.40 -11.50 -0.97
N TYR A 73 -23.30 -12.25 -1.11
CA TYR A 73 -22.35 -12.01 -2.19
C TYR A 73 -22.89 -12.41 -3.56
N ASN A 74 -23.61 -13.53 -3.67
CA ASN A 74 -24.13 -14.03 -4.95
C ASN A 74 -25.28 -13.14 -5.48
N GLN A 75 -26.05 -12.55 -4.57
CA GLN A 75 -27.07 -11.56 -4.94
C GLN A 75 -26.41 -10.28 -5.49
N ASN A 76 -25.36 -9.79 -4.84
CA ASN A 76 -24.88 -8.43 -5.06
C ASN A 76 -23.65 -8.31 -5.97
N PHE A 77 -22.85 -9.36 -6.13
CA PHE A 77 -21.55 -9.28 -6.81
C PHE A 77 -21.30 -10.46 -7.76
N ILE A 78 -20.44 -10.23 -8.74
CA ILE A 78 -19.67 -11.29 -9.38
C ILE A 78 -18.40 -11.50 -8.56
N SER A 79 -18.25 -12.67 -7.94
CA SER A 79 -17.15 -12.97 -7.01
C SER A 79 -16.02 -13.73 -7.71
N TYR A 80 -14.77 -13.33 -7.47
CA TYR A 80 -13.59 -14.00 -8.01
C TYR A 80 -12.43 -13.99 -7.01
N LYS A 81 -11.58 -15.03 -7.03
CA LYS A 81 -10.38 -15.11 -6.20
C LYS A 81 -9.17 -14.69 -7.00
N LEU A 82 -8.53 -13.60 -6.61
CA LEU A 82 -7.34 -13.07 -7.29
C LEU A 82 -6.08 -13.50 -6.55
N ASP A 83 -5.32 -14.41 -7.14
CA ASP A 83 -4.02 -14.81 -6.60
C ASP A 83 -2.98 -13.73 -6.91
N ILE A 84 -2.48 -13.08 -5.85
CA ILE A 84 -1.49 -11.99 -5.93
C ILE A 84 -0.13 -12.45 -6.48
N MET A 85 0.15 -13.75 -6.44
CA MET A 85 1.43 -14.31 -6.90
C MET A 85 1.44 -14.55 -8.41
N THR A 86 0.28 -14.56 -9.06
CA THR A 86 0.18 -14.77 -10.51
C THR A 86 0.56 -13.51 -11.30
N PRO A 87 1.14 -13.64 -12.52
CA PRO A 87 1.40 -12.49 -13.39
C PRO A 87 0.16 -11.65 -13.68
N GLU A 88 -1.01 -12.29 -13.82
CA GLU A 88 -2.29 -11.61 -14.00
C GLU A 88 -2.66 -10.74 -12.79
N GLY A 89 -2.58 -11.29 -11.57
CA GLY A 89 -2.87 -10.56 -10.35
C GLY A 89 -1.96 -9.36 -10.14
N GLN A 90 -0.65 -9.56 -10.34
CA GLN A 90 0.33 -8.46 -10.25
C GLN A 90 0.08 -7.38 -11.31
N ALA A 91 -0.15 -7.78 -12.57
CA ALA A 91 -0.43 -6.83 -13.65
C ALA A 91 -1.71 -6.04 -13.40
N PHE A 92 -2.78 -6.69 -12.93
CA PHE A 92 -4.04 -6.03 -12.59
C PHE A 92 -3.87 -5.03 -11.45
N LEU A 93 -3.29 -5.44 -10.32
CA LEU A 93 -3.09 -4.55 -9.17
C LEU A 93 -2.17 -3.36 -9.52
N ASN A 94 -1.11 -3.61 -10.30
CA ASN A 94 -0.23 -2.55 -10.77
C ASN A 94 -0.96 -1.56 -11.69
N LYS A 95 -1.79 -2.06 -12.62
CA LYS A 95 -2.62 -1.21 -13.50
C LYS A 95 -3.64 -0.38 -12.71
N GLN A 96 -4.18 -0.94 -11.63
CA GLN A 96 -5.10 -0.23 -10.72
C GLN A 96 -4.39 0.68 -9.72
N GLY A 97 -3.05 0.69 -9.69
CA GLY A 97 -2.27 1.48 -8.73
C GLY A 97 -2.37 0.98 -7.29
N ILE A 98 -2.79 -0.27 -7.07
CA ILE A 98 -3.04 -0.85 -5.74
C ILE A 98 -1.81 -1.63 -5.28
N TRP A 99 -1.34 -1.35 -4.07
CA TRP A 99 -0.31 -2.10 -3.37
C TRP A 99 -0.92 -2.85 -2.19
N ILE A 100 -0.91 -4.18 -2.26
CA ILE A 100 -1.47 -5.05 -1.21
C ILE A 100 -0.37 -5.34 -0.19
N GLN A 101 -0.60 -4.95 1.06
CA GLN A 101 0.34 -5.16 2.17
C GLN A 101 0.08 -6.45 2.94
N SER A 102 -1.18 -6.88 2.96
CA SER A 102 -1.63 -8.03 3.71
C SER A 102 -2.81 -8.68 3.00
N THR A 103 -2.93 -10.00 3.14
CA THR A 103 -4.04 -10.77 2.60
C THR A 103 -4.74 -11.53 3.74
N PRO A 104 -6.07 -11.73 3.66
CA PRO A 104 -6.93 -11.36 2.54
C PRO A 104 -7.23 -9.86 2.49
N THR A 105 -7.20 -9.29 1.28
CA THR A 105 -7.72 -7.96 1.01
C THR A 105 -8.90 -8.11 0.06
N LEU A 106 -10.04 -7.53 0.44
CA LEU A 106 -11.26 -7.54 -0.35
C LEU A 106 -11.30 -6.29 -1.20
N LEU A 107 -11.28 -6.45 -2.52
CA LEU A 107 -11.42 -5.34 -3.46
C LEU A 107 -12.79 -5.40 -4.13
N PHE A 108 -13.43 -4.24 -4.25
CA PHE A 108 -14.72 -4.10 -4.89
C PHE A 108 -14.59 -3.13 -6.06
N PHE A 109 -15.05 -3.54 -7.23
CA PHE A 109 -15.02 -2.75 -8.46
C PHE A 109 -16.41 -2.66 -9.06
N ASP A 110 -16.71 -1.58 -9.78
CA ASP A 110 -17.89 -1.55 -10.64
C ASP A 110 -17.66 -2.39 -11.90
N LYS A 111 -18.72 -2.53 -12.72
CA LYS A 111 -18.67 -3.26 -14.00
C LYS A 111 -17.72 -2.64 -15.03
N ASP A 112 -17.30 -1.39 -14.83
CA ASP A 112 -16.39 -0.64 -15.69
C ASP A 112 -14.95 -0.61 -15.11
N VAL A 113 -14.65 -1.52 -14.19
CA VAL A 113 -13.32 -1.70 -13.59
C VAL A 113 -12.86 -0.49 -12.78
N LYS A 114 -13.79 0.31 -12.22
CA LYS A 114 -13.46 1.41 -11.30
C LYS A 114 -13.53 0.92 -9.86
N LEU A 115 -12.47 1.16 -9.11
CA LEU A 115 -12.39 0.78 -7.70
C LEU A 115 -13.48 1.50 -6.88
N MET A 116 -14.31 0.72 -6.20
CA MET A 116 -15.37 1.19 -5.31
C MET A 116 -14.91 1.24 -3.86
N HIS A 117 -14.38 0.12 -3.35
CA HIS A 117 -14.02 -0.08 -1.95
C HIS A 117 -12.85 -1.05 -1.79
N ILE A 118 -12.09 -0.86 -0.72
CA ILE A 118 -11.06 -1.78 -0.23
C ILE A 118 -11.40 -2.07 1.23
N SER A 119 -11.45 -3.34 1.59
CA SER A 119 -11.51 -3.79 2.99
C SER A 119 -10.35 -4.74 3.27
N ILE A 120 -9.63 -4.51 4.36
CA ILE A 120 -8.47 -5.30 4.76
C ILE A 120 -8.90 -6.14 5.95
N LEU A 121 -8.72 -7.46 5.85
CA LEU A 121 -9.14 -8.37 6.91
C LEU A 121 -7.93 -9.06 7.54
N GLY A 122 -8.03 -9.29 8.83
CA GLY A 122 -7.11 -10.11 9.59
C GLY A 122 -7.87 -11.25 10.27
N GLU A 123 -7.11 -12.12 10.94
CA GLU A 123 -7.65 -13.27 11.67
C GLU A 123 -8.73 -12.86 12.69
N ASN A 124 -8.50 -11.75 13.41
CA ASN A 124 -9.45 -11.20 14.39
C ASN A 124 -10.78 -10.71 13.78
N ASN A 125 -10.88 -10.64 12.46
CA ASN A 125 -12.06 -10.20 11.72
C ASN A 125 -12.65 -11.30 10.83
N ASN A 126 -12.28 -12.55 11.05
CA ASN A 126 -12.83 -13.70 10.33
C ASN A 126 -14.23 -14.06 10.85
N THR A 127 -15.22 -13.22 10.53
CA THR A 127 -16.62 -13.45 10.86
C THR A 127 -17.52 -13.21 9.65
N PRO A 128 -18.71 -13.85 9.60
CA PRO A 128 -19.68 -13.59 8.54
C PRO A 128 -20.07 -12.11 8.44
N GLN A 129 -20.25 -11.46 9.60
CA GLN A 129 -20.64 -10.06 9.68
C GLN A 129 -19.56 -9.15 9.08
N ALA A 130 -18.28 -9.40 9.35
CA ALA A 130 -17.21 -8.57 8.79
C ALA A 130 -17.16 -8.62 7.26
N LEU A 131 -17.42 -9.79 6.66
CA LEU A 131 -17.53 -9.95 5.20
C LEU A 131 -18.75 -9.19 4.65
N ILE A 132 -19.92 -9.40 5.27
CA ILE A 132 -21.16 -8.73 4.86
C ILE A 132 -21.03 -7.20 5.00
N ASP A 133 -20.41 -6.70 6.08
CA ASP A 133 -20.17 -5.28 6.29
C ASP A 133 -19.24 -4.69 5.23
N ALA A 134 -18.20 -5.42 4.82
CA ALA A 134 -17.30 -4.99 3.76
C ALA A 134 -18.04 -4.81 2.43
N GLY A 135 -18.87 -5.78 2.03
CA GLY A 135 -19.67 -5.66 0.82
C GLY A 135 -20.79 -4.61 0.94
N THR A 136 -21.42 -4.48 2.10
CA THR A 136 -22.44 -3.46 2.36
C THR A 136 -21.87 -2.05 2.24
N LYS A 137 -20.69 -1.81 2.84
CA LYS A 137 -19.95 -0.55 2.68
C LYS A 137 -19.60 -0.31 1.21
N ALA A 138 -19.19 -1.33 0.47
CA ALA A 138 -18.86 -1.20 -0.94
C ALA A 138 -20.05 -0.73 -1.80
N LEU A 139 -21.25 -1.22 -1.51
CA LEU A 139 -22.49 -0.83 -2.20
C LEU A 139 -23.00 0.56 -1.79
N ASN A 140 -22.55 1.12 -0.67
CA ASN A 140 -22.95 2.44 -0.20
C ASN A 140 -21.99 3.54 -0.72
N PRO A 141 -22.42 4.41 -1.66
CA PRO A 141 -21.55 5.43 -2.24
C PRO A 141 -21.02 6.47 -1.25
N LYS A 142 -21.65 6.62 -0.07
CA LYS A 142 -21.22 7.57 0.97
C LYS A 142 -20.19 6.98 1.93
N GLN A 143 -20.11 5.66 2.04
CA GLN A 143 -19.25 4.97 3.02
C GLN A 143 -18.06 4.25 2.37
N ARG A 144 -18.14 3.93 1.08
CA ARG A 144 -17.07 3.23 0.37
C ARG A 144 -15.81 4.10 0.20
N THR A 145 -14.70 3.42 -0.04
CA THR A 145 -13.36 4.02 -0.14
C THR A 145 -13.28 5.13 -1.18
N SER A 146 -13.96 4.99 -2.32
CA SER A 146 -13.99 6.02 -3.37
C SER A 146 -14.53 7.38 -2.91
N ALA A 147 -15.30 7.44 -1.80
CA ALA A 147 -15.79 8.69 -1.23
C ALA A 147 -14.81 9.35 -0.25
N TYR A 148 -13.77 8.64 0.21
CA TYR A 148 -12.93 9.12 1.31
C TYR A 148 -12.20 10.42 0.96
N LYS A 149 -11.63 10.52 -0.25
CA LYS A 149 -10.94 11.75 -0.67
C LYS A 149 -11.87 12.96 -0.67
N ALA A 150 -13.09 12.81 -1.18
CA ALA A 150 -14.09 13.89 -1.16
C ALA A 150 -14.48 14.27 0.28
N SER A 151 -14.70 13.28 1.15
CA SER A 151 -14.97 13.50 2.58
C SER A 151 -13.83 14.26 3.28
N PHE A 152 -12.57 13.92 2.98
CA PHE A 152 -11.42 14.62 3.53
C PHE A 152 -11.33 16.07 3.02
N LEU A 153 -11.56 16.30 1.72
CA LEU A 153 -11.58 17.66 1.16
C LEU A 153 -12.73 18.50 1.71
N ALA A 154 -13.87 17.88 2.03
CA ALA A 154 -15.02 18.53 2.67
C ALA A 154 -14.81 18.83 4.18
N GLY A 155 -13.65 18.50 4.74
CA GLY A 155 -13.29 18.88 6.12
C GLY A 155 -13.51 17.80 7.18
N ASN A 156 -13.85 16.56 6.80
CA ASN A 156 -13.95 15.48 7.78
C ASN A 156 -12.57 15.19 8.41
N ARG A 157 -12.48 15.34 9.74
CA ARG A 157 -11.27 15.12 10.54
C ARG A 157 -11.53 14.19 11.71
N GLU A 158 -12.51 13.29 11.61
CA GLU A 158 -12.73 12.27 12.63
C GLU A 158 -11.55 11.32 12.74
N ASN A 159 -11.17 10.93 13.97
CA ASN A 159 -9.92 10.21 14.22
C ASN A 159 -9.85 8.88 13.44
N ASN A 160 -10.91 8.07 13.52
CA ASN A 160 -10.99 6.80 12.79
C ASN A 160 -10.99 7.02 11.27
N PHE A 161 -11.69 8.05 10.79
CA PHE A 161 -11.70 8.38 9.37
C PHE A 161 -10.30 8.77 8.87
N LEU A 162 -9.53 9.55 9.63
CA LEU A 162 -8.17 9.93 9.24
C LEU A 162 -7.24 8.72 9.16
N ILE A 163 -7.35 7.78 10.10
CA ILE A 163 -6.62 6.52 10.11
C ILE A 163 -7.00 5.68 8.88
N ASP A 164 -8.29 5.46 8.65
CA ASP A 164 -8.79 4.67 7.52
C ASP A 164 -8.40 5.29 6.18
N PHE A 165 -8.58 6.61 6.03
CA PHE A 165 -8.24 7.33 4.82
C PHE A 165 -6.73 7.30 4.55
N ALA A 166 -5.90 7.46 5.57
CA ALA A 166 -4.45 7.35 5.43
C ALA A 166 -4.01 5.94 5.05
N MET A 167 -4.61 4.90 5.65
CA MET A 167 -4.33 3.50 5.34
C MET A 167 -4.69 3.18 3.88
N ILE A 168 -5.89 3.58 3.45
CA ILE A 168 -6.31 3.47 2.06
C ILE A 168 -5.36 4.22 1.12
N SER A 169 -5.03 5.47 1.43
CA SER A 169 -4.15 6.29 0.60
C SER A 169 -2.80 5.61 0.39
N ARG A 170 -2.28 4.96 1.44
CA ARG A 170 -1.07 4.15 1.37
C ARG A 170 -1.21 2.94 0.44
N LEU A 171 -2.33 2.21 0.48
CA LEU A 171 -2.59 1.10 -0.45
C LEU A 171 -2.73 1.59 -1.90
N LEU A 172 -3.25 2.81 -2.11
CA LEU A 172 -3.39 3.43 -3.42
C LEU A 172 -2.11 4.18 -3.87
N LYS A 173 -1.00 4.04 -3.15
CA LYS A 173 0.27 4.72 -3.40
C LYS A 173 0.16 6.26 -3.39
N ASP A 174 -0.91 6.79 -2.80
CA ASP A 174 -1.17 8.23 -2.63
C ASP A 174 -0.48 8.74 -1.37
N THR A 175 0.82 9.02 -1.52
CA THR A 175 1.65 9.55 -0.42
C THR A 175 1.19 10.93 0.03
N VAL A 176 0.65 11.76 -0.87
CA VAL A 176 0.22 13.12 -0.55
C VAL A 176 -0.94 13.10 0.44
N ASN A 177 -1.98 12.31 0.15
CA ASN A 177 -3.15 12.24 1.03
C ASN A 177 -2.87 11.43 2.31
N ASN A 178 -2.02 10.39 2.26
CA ASN A 178 -1.58 9.71 3.47
C ASN A 178 -0.89 10.68 4.45
N ILE A 179 0.07 11.48 3.96
CA ILE A 179 0.80 12.45 4.79
C ILE A 179 -0.14 13.52 5.34
N ALA A 180 -1.02 14.07 4.49
CA ALA A 180 -1.97 15.09 4.91
C ALA A 180 -2.91 14.58 6.02
N ALA A 181 -3.47 13.38 5.85
CA ALA A 181 -4.35 12.76 6.84
C ALA A 181 -3.61 12.46 8.16
N MET A 182 -2.39 11.91 8.08
CA MET A 182 -1.62 11.58 9.29
C MET A 182 -1.10 12.80 10.05
N ASN A 183 -0.80 13.89 9.34
CA ASN A 183 -0.46 15.15 9.99
C ASN A 183 -1.70 15.79 10.63
N ALA A 184 -2.88 15.68 10.02
CA ALA A 184 -4.12 16.11 10.65
C ALA A 184 -4.45 15.29 11.91
N TYR A 185 -4.24 13.98 11.87
CA TYR A 185 -4.45 13.09 13.02
C TYR A 185 -3.50 13.44 14.18
N ALA A 186 -2.20 13.58 13.89
CA ALA A 186 -1.21 13.95 14.90
C ALA A 186 -1.55 15.28 15.60
N LYS A 187 -2.00 16.29 14.83
CA LYS A 187 -2.42 17.58 15.39
C LYS A 187 -3.66 17.51 16.28
N LYS A 188 -4.55 16.53 16.06
CA LYS A 188 -5.83 16.41 16.77
C LYS A 188 -5.69 15.65 18.09
N ILE A 189 -4.83 14.64 18.16
CA ILE A 189 -4.67 13.86 19.39
C ILE A 189 -3.76 14.57 20.41
N PRO A 190 -4.03 14.46 21.72
CA PRO A 190 -3.11 14.97 22.75
C PRO A 190 -1.71 14.33 22.64
N LYS A 191 -0.66 15.10 22.90
CA LYS A 191 0.73 14.59 22.89
C LYS A 191 0.95 13.42 23.86
N SER A 192 0.19 13.36 24.96
CA SER A 192 0.20 12.22 25.89
C SER A 192 -0.24 10.90 25.25
N GLN A 193 -0.94 10.95 24.11
CA GLN A 193 -1.37 9.77 23.34
C GLN A 193 -0.33 9.34 22.30
N TYR A 194 0.74 10.09 22.05
CA TYR A 194 1.73 9.75 21.01
C TYR A 194 2.49 8.44 21.30
N THR A 195 2.48 7.98 22.55
CA THR A 195 3.20 6.79 23.03
C THR A 195 2.27 5.63 23.39
N ASN A 196 0.98 5.71 23.04
CA ASN A 196 0.01 4.65 23.30
C ASN A 196 0.01 3.58 22.19
N ASN A 197 -0.69 2.47 22.42
CA ASN A 197 -0.74 1.36 21.48
C ASN A 197 -1.29 1.76 20.11
N THR A 198 -2.32 2.60 20.05
CA THR A 198 -2.88 3.07 18.77
C THR A 198 -1.86 3.87 17.97
N SER A 199 -1.15 4.80 18.60
CA SER A 199 -0.11 5.61 17.95
C SER A 199 1.06 4.73 17.48
N PHE A 200 1.45 3.71 18.25
CA PHE A 200 2.46 2.77 17.81
C PHE A 200 2.00 1.92 16.61
N LEU A 201 0.76 1.44 16.59
CA LEU A 201 0.18 0.74 15.44
C LEU A 201 0.12 1.62 14.19
N VAL A 202 -0.25 2.88 14.36
CA VAL A 202 -0.28 3.89 13.28
C VAL A 202 1.12 4.16 12.74
N LEU A 203 2.15 4.24 13.59
CA LEU A 203 3.55 4.32 13.18
C LEU A 203 3.95 3.09 12.35
N GLN A 204 3.60 1.90 12.83
CA GLN A 204 3.95 0.64 12.16
C GLN A 204 3.32 0.49 10.79
N LYS A 205 2.04 0.82 10.67
CA LYS A 205 1.23 0.40 9.52
C LYS A 205 0.90 1.53 8.55
N ILE A 206 0.88 2.78 9.00
CA ILE A 206 0.20 3.85 8.27
C ILE A 206 1.14 5.02 7.97
N ILE A 207 1.87 5.54 8.95
CA ILE A 207 2.76 6.69 8.77
C ILE A 207 3.86 6.34 7.76
N MET A 208 4.09 7.26 6.82
CA MET A 208 5.12 7.14 5.77
C MET A 208 6.12 8.31 5.79
N ASP A 209 5.97 9.22 6.74
CA ASP A 209 6.68 10.49 6.77
C ASP A 209 7.45 10.68 8.08
N ASP A 210 8.76 10.90 7.95
CA ASP A 210 9.67 11.18 9.06
C ASP A 210 9.53 12.62 9.62
N GLU A 211 8.67 13.44 9.02
CA GLU A 211 8.29 14.77 9.51
C GLU A 211 6.98 14.76 10.33
N ASN A 212 6.29 13.62 10.43
CA ASN A 212 5.09 13.50 11.26
C ASN A 212 5.42 13.64 12.76
N ASP A 213 4.58 14.35 13.51
CA ASP A 213 4.87 14.67 14.92
C ASP A 213 4.85 13.45 15.85
N ILE A 214 4.07 12.41 15.54
CA ILE A 214 4.08 11.15 16.30
C ILE A 214 5.42 10.45 16.07
N PHE A 215 5.93 10.44 14.84
CA PHE A 215 7.23 9.86 14.52
C PHE A 215 8.37 10.65 15.15
N LYS A 216 8.36 11.99 15.09
CA LYS A 216 9.35 12.83 15.79
C LYS A 216 9.38 12.53 17.28
N ASN A 217 8.21 12.36 17.90
CA ASN A 217 8.11 11.98 19.31
C ASN A 217 8.68 10.60 19.59
N MET A 218 8.45 9.62 18.70
CA MET A 218 9.10 8.31 18.79
C MET A 218 10.62 8.42 18.77
N MET A 219 11.18 9.18 17.82
CA MET A 219 12.62 9.39 17.72
C MET A 219 13.20 10.13 18.92
N ALA A 220 12.45 11.06 19.52
CA ALA A 220 12.85 11.75 20.74
C ALA A 220 12.84 10.83 21.98
N ASN A 221 11.89 9.89 22.04
CA ASN A 221 11.61 9.06 23.22
C ASN A 221 11.85 7.55 23.02
N LEU A 222 12.85 7.18 22.20
CA LEU A 222 13.13 5.76 21.87
C LEU A 222 13.27 4.85 23.10
N LYS A 223 13.81 5.35 24.21
CA LYS A 223 13.95 4.59 25.46
C LYS A 223 12.59 4.14 26.01
N GLU A 224 11.59 5.01 25.97
CA GLU A 224 10.23 4.70 26.43
C GLU A 224 9.54 3.69 25.51
N PHE A 225 9.68 3.85 24.19
CA PHE A 225 9.15 2.88 23.23
C PHE A 225 9.80 1.50 23.44
N ASN A 226 11.12 1.47 23.62
CA ASN A 226 11.88 0.23 23.87
C ASN A 226 11.61 -0.42 25.23
N SER A 227 11.00 0.30 26.19
CA SER A 227 10.53 -0.31 27.44
C SER A 227 9.11 -0.84 27.35
N LYS A 228 8.29 -0.35 26.41
CA LYS A 228 6.89 -0.76 26.21
C LYS A 228 6.71 -1.83 25.14
N TYR A 229 7.58 -1.85 24.13
CA TYR A 229 7.47 -2.70 22.95
C TYR A 229 8.79 -3.42 22.68
N ASP A 230 8.72 -4.47 21.86
CA ASP A 230 9.91 -5.18 21.39
C ASP A 230 10.89 -4.23 20.67
N LYS A 231 12.17 -4.27 21.06
CA LYS A 231 13.20 -3.33 20.57
C LYS A 231 13.45 -3.50 19.08
N THR A 232 13.40 -4.73 18.58
CA THR A 232 13.59 -5.01 17.15
C THR A 232 12.45 -4.41 16.35
N LEU A 233 11.22 -4.54 16.84
CA LEU A 233 10.03 -3.98 16.22
C LEU A 233 10.02 -2.45 16.24
N VAL A 234 10.43 -1.82 17.35
CA VAL A 234 10.61 -0.35 17.45
C VAL A 234 11.62 0.13 16.42
N LYS A 235 12.78 -0.53 16.34
CA LYS A 235 13.82 -0.22 15.35
C LYS A 235 13.31 -0.35 13.92
N GLN A 236 12.69 -1.48 13.57
CA GLN A 236 12.14 -1.72 12.23
C GLN A 236 11.08 -0.68 11.85
N THR A 237 10.20 -0.32 12.79
CA THR A 237 9.17 0.71 12.59
C THR A 237 9.79 2.05 12.22
N ALA A 238 10.78 2.49 13.01
CA ALA A 238 11.44 3.76 12.77
C ALA A 238 12.24 3.76 11.46
N GLU A 239 13.03 2.70 11.20
CA GLU A 239 13.78 2.57 9.95
C GLU A 239 12.86 2.60 8.73
N ASN A 240 11.73 1.89 8.77
CA ASN A 240 10.78 1.85 7.65
C ASN A 240 10.23 3.24 7.33
N ILE A 241 9.81 4.02 8.33
CA ILE A 241 9.30 5.39 8.11
C ILE A 241 10.38 6.29 7.52
N ILE A 242 11.61 6.23 8.04
CA ILE A 242 12.74 7.00 7.51
C ILE A 242 12.97 6.65 6.04
N MET A 243 12.91 5.36 5.68
CA MET A 243 13.16 4.89 4.32
C MET A 243 12.02 5.21 3.36
N TYR A 244 10.75 5.08 3.79
CA TYR A 244 9.61 5.53 2.99
C TYR A 244 9.72 7.02 2.68
N SER A 245 10.09 7.82 3.68
CA SER A 245 10.26 9.27 3.53
C SER A 245 11.42 9.60 2.58
N LEU A 246 12.60 8.97 2.76
CA LEU A 246 13.80 9.21 1.95
C LEU A 246 13.62 8.82 0.48
N TYR A 247 13.00 7.67 0.20
CA TYR A 247 12.83 7.17 -1.17
C TYR A 247 11.56 7.67 -1.86
N SER A 248 10.78 8.52 -1.18
CA SER A 248 9.63 9.19 -1.79
C SER A 248 10.04 10.24 -2.83
N ALA A 249 9.07 10.69 -3.63
CA ALA A 249 9.27 11.81 -4.54
C ALA A 249 9.68 13.11 -3.84
N ARG A 250 9.30 13.30 -2.57
CA ARG A 250 9.74 14.42 -1.74
C ARG A 250 11.17 14.22 -1.25
N GLY A 251 11.53 13.00 -0.85
CA GLY A 251 12.88 12.65 -0.41
C GLY A 251 13.96 12.91 -1.46
N MET A 252 13.62 12.71 -2.75
CA MET A 252 14.49 13.10 -3.87
C MET A 252 14.87 14.59 -3.88
N LYS A 253 14.08 15.45 -3.23
CA LYS A 253 14.27 16.90 -3.14
C LYS A 253 14.85 17.36 -1.80
N TYR A 254 15.21 16.45 -0.89
CA TYR A 254 15.79 16.82 0.41
C TYR A 254 17.06 17.66 0.27
N SER A 255 17.23 18.63 1.16
CA SER A 255 18.50 19.35 1.30
C SER A 255 19.56 18.44 1.93
N SER A 256 20.83 18.80 1.76
CA SER A 256 21.94 18.09 2.39
C SER A 256 21.77 18.02 3.92
N ASN A 257 21.29 19.10 4.54
CA ASN A 257 20.95 19.14 5.96
C ASN A 257 19.83 18.16 6.36
N LYS A 258 18.80 17.99 5.53
CA LYS A 258 17.74 17.01 5.80
C LYS A 258 18.26 15.58 5.65
N VAL A 259 19.13 15.32 4.66
CA VAL A 259 19.77 14.00 4.53
C VAL A 259 20.71 13.72 5.71
N LEU A 260 21.43 14.72 6.23
CA LEU A 260 22.22 14.57 7.46
C LEU A 260 21.35 14.15 8.66
N LYS A 261 20.17 14.76 8.85
CA LYS A 261 19.22 14.33 9.89
C LYS A 261 18.75 12.88 9.70
N VAL A 262 18.59 12.42 8.46
CA VAL A 262 18.30 11.02 8.17
C VAL A 262 19.44 10.12 8.63
N ARG A 263 20.70 10.50 8.36
CA ARG A 263 21.88 9.78 8.83
C ARG A 263 21.94 9.69 10.35
N GLU A 264 21.73 10.82 11.03
CA GLU A 264 21.69 10.91 12.50
C GLU A 264 20.61 10.01 13.11
N ASN A 265 19.40 10.04 12.53
CA ASN A 265 18.29 9.20 12.97
C ASN A 265 18.59 7.70 12.80
N LEU A 266 19.16 7.29 11.67
CA LEU A 266 19.56 5.89 11.45
C LEU A 266 20.67 5.46 12.41
N ALA A 267 21.66 6.32 12.65
CA ALA A 267 22.72 6.06 13.62
C ALA A 267 22.16 5.91 15.05
N LYS A 268 21.18 6.74 15.43
CA LYS A 268 20.48 6.65 16.73
C LYS A 268 19.74 5.32 16.91
N LEU A 269 19.32 4.67 15.81
CA LEU A 269 18.71 3.33 15.81
C LEU A 269 19.75 2.20 15.81
N GLY A 270 21.05 2.53 15.88
CA GLY A 270 22.15 1.57 15.83
C GLY A 270 22.33 0.94 14.45
N VAL A 271 21.98 1.65 13.37
CA VAL A 271 22.36 1.24 12.01
C VAL A 271 23.84 1.60 11.81
N ASN A 272 24.63 0.63 11.35
CA ASN A 272 26.06 0.86 11.13
C ASN A 272 26.31 1.82 9.97
N THR A 273 27.43 2.56 10.03
CA THR A 273 27.80 3.61 9.07
C THR A 273 27.77 3.13 7.62
N LYS A 274 28.33 1.96 7.32
CA LYS A 274 28.36 1.40 5.96
C LYS A 274 26.95 1.17 5.40
N SER A 275 26.02 0.70 6.24
CA SER A 275 24.62 0.53 5.84
C SER A 275 23.93 1.89 5.63
N ILE A 276 24.24 2.88 6.46
CA ILE A 276 23.72 4.26 6.28
C ILE A 276 24.20 4.83 4.95
N ASP A 277 25.50 4.75 4.66
CA ASP A 277 26.10 5.23 3.40
C ASP A 277 25.40 4.63 2.18
N GLY A 278 25.22 3.30 2.18
CA GLY A 278 24.53 2.60 1.09
C GLY A 278 23.06 3.01 0.91
N ARG A 279 22.41 3.53 1.95
CA ARG A 279 20.99 3.95 1.92
C ARG A 279 20.80 5.40 1.50
N VAL A 280 21.76 6.29 1.77
CA VAL A 280 21.55 7.75 1.59
C VAL A 280 22.39 8.39 0.49
N TRP A 281 23.41 7.70 -0.05
CA TRP A 281 24.36 8.30 -1.00
C TRP A 281 23.68 8.99 -2.19
N ARG A 282 22.54 8.45 -2.63
CA ARG A 282 21.81 8.91 -3.81
C ARG A 282 21.18 10.28 -3.55
N GLU A 283 20.41 10.38 -2.48
CA GLU A 283 19.78 11.62 -2.03
C GLU A 283 20.81 12.64 -1.58
N GLU A 284 21.87 12.20 -0.89
CA GLU A 284 22.96 13.04 -0.39
C GLU A 284 23.76 13.69 -1.52
N SER A 285 24.25 12.89 -2.48
CA SER A 285 24.99 13.42 -3.64
C SER A 285 24.11 14.31 -4.51
N SER A 286 22.84 13.95 -4.72
CA SER A 286 21.89 14.78 -5.46
C SER A 286 21.64 16.12 -4.79
N ALA A 287 21.52 16.13 -3.46
CA ALA A 287 21.34 17.37 -2.70
C ALA A 287 22.56 18.28 -2.84
N TYR A 288 23.77 17.74 -2.73
CA TYR A 288 24.99 18.54 -2.93
C TYR A 288 25.12 19.11 -4.35
N PHE A 289 24.75 18.37 -5.39
CA PHE A 289 24.72 18.93 -6.74
C PHE A 289 23.71 20.08 -6.88
N ARG A 290 22.49 19.92 -6.34
CA ARG A 290 21.47 21.00 -6.35
C ARG A 290 21.90 22.24 -5.56
N GLU A 291 22.68 22.04 -4.50
CA GLU A 291 23.21 23.12 -3.66
C GLU A 291 24.54 23.70 -4.16
N ASN A 292 24.94 23.37 -5.39
CA ASN A 292 26.18 23.84 -6.01
C ASN A 292 27.45 23.51 -5.20
N LYS A 293 27.50 22.29 -4.63
CA LYS A 293 28.65 21.73 -3.87
C LYS A 293 29.14 20.42 -4.53
N PRO A 294 29.55 20.45 -5.80
CA PRO A 294 29.91 19.25 -6.55
C PRO A 294 31.07 18.46 -5.92
N GLU A 295 32.00 19.13 -5.24
CA GLU A 295 33.12 18.51 -4.54
C GLU A 295 32.65 17.54 -3.44
N LYS A 296 31.62 17.92 -2.68
CA LYS A 296 31.02 17.06 -1.65
C LYS A 296 30.27 15.89 -2.27
N ALA A 297 29.54 16.14 -3.36
CA ALA A 297 28.85 15.08 -4.08
C ALA A 297 29.83 14.02 -4.60
N ILE A 298 30.94 14.46 -5.20
CA ILE A 298 32.01 13.58 -5.69
C ILE A 298 32.67 12.80 -4.55
N ALA A 299 32.87 13.41 -3.39
CA ALA A 299 33.40 12.72 -2.21
C ALA A 299 32.50 11.54 -1.81
N ILE A 300 31.18 11.77 -1.71
CA ILE A 300 30.19 10.71 -1.41
C ILE A 300 30.21 9.61 -2.48
N LEU A 301 30.18 9.95 -3.77
CA LEU A 301 30.20 8.94 -4.83
C LEU A 301 31.50 8.13 -4.86
N SER A 302 32.62 8.75 -4.47
CA SER A 302 33.91 8.07 -4.40
C SER A 302 33.97 7.01 -3.29
N THR A 303 33.18 7.13 -2.22
CA THR A 303 33.13 6.11 -1.15
C THR A 303 32.45 4.82 -1.59
N LEU A 304 31.70 4.86 -2.70
CA LEU A 304 31.06 3.69 -3.29
C LEU A 304 32.03 2.84 -4.13
N ILE A 305 33.25 3.34 -4.37
CA ILE A 305 34.25 2.69 -5.20
C ILE A 305 35.27 1.98 -4.31
N ASP A 306 35.45 0.69 -4.55
CA ASP A 306 36.45 -0.16 -3.93
C ASP A 306 37.15 -1.06 -4.97
N ALA A 307 38.02 -1.96 -4.49
CA ALA A 307 38.77 -2.88 -5.34
C ALA A 307 37.88 -3.87 -6.14
N LYS A 308 36.62 -4.05 -5.76
CA LYS A 308 35.66 -4.97 -6.39
C LYS A 308 34.65 -4.26 -7.28
N THR A 309 34.78 -2.95 -7.47
CA THR A 309 33.83 -2.17 -8.28
C THR A 309 33.88 -2.58 -9.74
N GLU A 310 32.73 -3.03 -10.25
CA GLU A 310 32.58 -3.49 -11.64
C GLU A 310 32.60 -2.33 -12.64
N LYS A 311 32.97 -2.65 -13.90
CA LYS A 311 32.98 -1.69 -15.01
C LYS A 311 31.63 -0.98 -15.20
N ALA A 312 30.51 -1.70 -15.05
CA ALA A 312 29.16 -1.14 -15.16
C ALA A 312 28.89 -0.05 -14.10
N SER A 313 29.36 -0.25 -12.86
CA SER A 313 29.24 0.72 -11.78
C SER A 313 30.01 2.01 -12.06
N TYR A 314 31.21 1.90 -12.63
CA TYR A 314 31.98 3.08 -13.05
C TYR A 314 31.26 3.90 -14.12
N LYS A 315 30.65 3.22 -15.12
CA LYS A 315 29.83 3.90 -16.14
C LYS A 315 28.63 4.59 -15.50
N PHE A 316 27.90 3.90 -14.63
CA PHE A 316 26.75 4.45 -13.92
C PHE A 316 27.13 5.72 -13.12
N LEU A 317 28.22 5.69 -12.36
CA LEU A 317 28.69 6.85 -11.58
C LEU A 317 29.10 8.02 -12.49
N SER A 318 29.73 7.75 -13.64
CA SER A 318 30.05 8.80 -14.62
C SER A 318 28.78 9.47 -15.16
N ASP A 319 27.80 8.68 -15.60
CA ASP A 319 26.53 9.17 -16.15
C ASP A 319 25.73 9.92 -15.07
N TRP A 320 25.78 9.44 -13.82
CA TRP A 320 25.14 10.09 -12.67
C TRP A 320 25.62 11.52 -12.45
N VAL A 321 26.94 11.75 -12.49
CA VAL A 321 27.55 13.08 -12.34
C VAL A 321 27.19 13.97 -13.52
N ARG A 322 27.39 13.49 -14.75
CA ARG A 322 27.18 14.27 -15.98
C ARG A 322 25.75 14.78 -16.15
N THR A 323 24.78 14.02 -15.64
CA THR A 323 23.37 14.40 -15.70
C THR A 323 22.96 15.41 -14.62
N ARG A 324 23.85 15.76 -13.69
CA ARG A 324 23.53 16.58 -12.49
C ARG A 324 24.37 17.82 -12.31
N THR A 325 25.49 17.95 -13.00
CA THR A 325 26.34 19.14 -12.89
C THR A 325 27.09 19.41 -14.19
N SER A 326 27.40 20.68 -14.42
CA SER A 326 28.31 21.16 -15.45
C SER A 326 29.67 21.60 -14.88
N ASP A 327 29.92 21.36 -13.58
CA ASP A 327 31.19 21.71 -12.94
C ASP A 327 32.37 20.96 -13.58
N LYS A 328 33.42 21.71 -13.95
CA LYS A 328 34.55 21.16 -14.72
C LYS A 328 35.32 20.09 -13.94
N ALA A 329 35.51 20.27 -12.62
CA ALA A 329 36.26 19.33 -11.81
C ALA A 329 35.48 18.02 -11.59
N ALA A 330 34.18 18.12 -11.33
CA ALA A 330 33.30 16.95 -11.24
C ALA A 330 33.22 16.18 -12.56
N ILE A 331 33.10 16.88 -13.69
CA ILE A 331 33.12 16.25 -15.02
C ILE A 331 34.47 15.59 -15.32
N ALA A 332 35.59 16.19 -14.93
CA ALA A 332 36.90 15.56 -15.03
C ALA A 332 36.95 14.25 -14.23
N LYS A 333 36.40 14.23 -13.00
CA LYS A 333 36.31 12.99 -12.21
C LYS A 333 35.41 11.95 -12.88
N ALA A 334 34.28 12.37 -13.44
CA ALA A 334 33.39 11.48 -14.18
C ALA A 334 34.06 10.87 -15.42
N ASN A 335 34.91 11.63 -16.13
CA ASN A 335 35.74 11.11 -17.24
C ASN A 335 36.68 10.00 -16.76
N LEU A 336 37.33 10.17 -15.61
CA LEU A 336 38.22 9.15 -15.04
C LEU A 336 37.47 7.87 -14.68
N TRP A 337 36.24 7.96 -14.16
CA TRP A 337 35.40 6.80 -13.93
C TRP A 337 34.98 6.13 -15.25
N LEU A 338 34.59 6.91 -16.27
CA LEU A 338 34.24 6.37 -17.59
C LEU A 338 35.42 5.63 -18.26
N ALA A 339 36.65 6.08 -18.04
CA ALA A 339 37.83 5.38 -18.54
C ALA A 339 37.98 3.99 -17.91
N LYS A 340 37.64 3.84 -16.62
CA LYS A 340 37.66 2.57 -15.89
C LYS A 340 36.51 1.63 -16.22
N SER A 341 35.48 2.10 -16.93
CA SER A 341 34.38 1.25 -17.40
C SER A 341 34.65 0.58 -18.74
N LYS A 342 35.75 0.94 -19.42
CA LYS A 342 36.23 0.27 -20.63
C LYS A 342 37.04 -0.96 -20.24
#